data_AF-A0A8J7C824-F1
#
_entry.id   AF-A0A8J7C824-F1
#
_cell.length_a   1.000
_cell.length_b   1.000
_cell.length_c   1.000
_cell.angle_alpha   90.00
_cell.angle_beta   90.00
_cell.angle_gamma   90.00
#
_symmetry.space_group_name_H-M   'P 1'
#
loop_
_entity.id
_entity.type
_entity.pdbx_description
1 polymer ?
#
loop_
_entity_poly.entity_id
_entity_poly.type
_entity_poly.pdbx_seq_one_letter_code
_entity_poly.pdbx_strand_id
1 'polypeptide(L)' 'MVHIVGAGPGDPELITVKGQRLLSEADVVIFAGSLVN' A
#
# COMPACT_ATOMS: atom_id res chain seq x y z
N MET A 1 -11.94 -7.59 6.49
CA MET A 1 -10.75 -7.65 7.38
C MET A 1 -9.95 -6.38 7.15
N VAL A 2 -9.32 -5.80 8.17
CA VAL A 2 -8.49 -4.59 8.01
C VAL A 2 -7.03 -5.00 8.00
N HIS A 3 -6.28 -4.48 7.03
CA HIS A 3 -4.84 -4.71 6.89
C HIS A 3 -4.10 -3.38 6.94
N ILE A 4 -3.07 -3.29 7.78
CA ILE A 4 -2.12 -2.17 7.75
C ILE A 4 -0.94 -2.61 6.89
N VAL A 5 -0.69 -1.90 5.80
CA VAL A 5 0.34 -2.22 4.81
C VAL A 5 1.34 -1.07 4.77
N GLY A 6 2.63 -1.39 4.95
CA GLY A 6 3.70 -0.44 4.67
C GLY A 6 3.92 -0.33 3.17
N ALA A 7 3.80 0.89 2.62
CA ALA A 7 3.93 1.16 1.18
C ALA A 7 5.39 1.19 0.67
N GLY A 8 6.37 1.14 1.56
CA GLY A 8 7.78 1.37 1.23
C GLY A 8 8.19 2.84 1.38
N PRO A 9 9.43 3.20 0.98
CA PRO A 9 9.99 4.54 1.18
C PRO A 9 9.60 5.56 0.10
N GLY A 10 8.75 5.18 -0.86
CA GLY A 10 8.24 6.07 -1.92
C GLY A 10 8.27 5.43 -3.31
N ASP A 11 9.31 4.65 -3.61
CA ASP A 11 9.37 3.88 -4.85
C ASP A 11 8.34 2.73 -4.83
N PRO A 12 7.40 2.67 -5.79
CA PRO A 12 6.37 1.62 -5.84
C PRO A 12 6.92 0.19 -5.96
N GLU A 13 8.12 0.01 -6.54
CA GLU A 13 8.73 -1.31 -6.68
C GLU A 13 9.24 -1.87 -5.34
N LEU A 14 9.35 -1.02 -4.31
CA LEU A 14 9.86 -1.40 -2.99
C LEU A 14 8.76 -1.85 -2.02
N ILE A 15 7.51 -1.95 -2.47
CA ILE A 15 6.46 -2.57 -1.67
C ILE A 15 6.68 -4.09 -1.57
N THR A 16 6.31 -4.69 -0.43
CA THR A 16 6.36 -6.15 -0.30
C THR A 16 5.36 -6.83 -1.25
N VAL A 17 5.70 -8.02 -1.74
CA VAL A 17 4.81 -8.84 -2.60
C VAL A 17 3.43 -9.06 -1.95
N LYS A 18 3.39 -9.29 -0.63
CA LYS A 18 2.13 -9.43 0.12
C LYS A 18 1.34 -8.12 0.15
N GLY A 19 2.00 -6.99 0.37
CA GLY A 19 1.37 -5.67 0.36
C GLY A 19 0.76 -5.35 -0.99
N GLN A 20 1.50 -5.58 -2.08
CA GLN A 20 1.00 -5.42 -3.44
C GLN A 20 -0.25 -6.28 -3.70
N ARG A 21 -0.22 -7.57 -3.34
CA ARG A 21 -1.37 -8.45 -3.52
C ARG A 21 -2.59 -7.98 -2.73
N LEU A 22 -2.41 -7.56 -1.48
CA LEU A 22 -3.51 -7.04 -0.65
C LEU A 22 -4.08 -5.74 -1.22
N LEU A 23 -3.25 -4.85 -1.77
CA LEU A 23 -3.72 -3.63 -2.44
C LEU A 23 -4.51 -3.95 -3.72
N SER A 24 -4.06 -4.91 -4.52
CA SER A 24 -4.76 -5.32 -5.74
C SER A 24 -6.12 -5.99 -5.50
N GLU A 25 -6.29 -6.62 -4.33
CA GLU A 25 -7.52 -7.32 -3.94
C GLU A 25 -8.45 -6.45 -3.07
N ALA A 26 -8.02 -5.26 -2.62
CA ALA A 26 -8.77 -4.44 -1.68
C ALA A 26 -9.98 -3.75 -2.31
N ASP A 27 -11.15 -3.92 -1.71
CA ASP A 27 -12.35 -3.17 -2.09
C ASP A 27 -12.23 -1.66 -1.74
N VAL A 28 -11.49 -1.33 -0.67
CA VAL A 28 -11.30 0.04 -0.17
C VAL A 28 -9.86 0.24 0.30
N VAL A 29 -9.24 1.34 -0.12
CA VAL A 29 -7.88 1.75 0.29
C VAL A 29 -7.93 3.11 0.98
N ILE A 30 -7.31 3.19 2.17
CA ILE A 30 -7.08 4.45 2.90
C ILE A 30 -5.57 4.64 3.02
N PHE A 31 -5.06 5.78 2.56
CA PHE A 31 -3.62 6.08 2.58
C PHE A 31 -3.34 7.53 2.98
N ALA A 32 -2.11 7.81 3.42
CA ALA A 32 -1.67 9.15 3.79
C ALA A 32 -1.29 9.94 2.54
N GLY A 33 -2.25 10.71 2.00
CA GLY A 33 -2.07 11.47 0.75
C GLY A 33 -0.98 12.55 0.77
N SER A 34 -0.45 12.93 1.94
CA SER A 34 0.62 13.94 2.06
C SER A 34 2.03 13.40 1.83
N LEU A 35 2.20 12.08 1.69
CA LEU A 35 3.50 11.41 1.56
C LEU A 35 3.83 11.02 0.12
N VAL A 36 2.97 11.40 -0.81
CA VAL A 36 3.09 11.15 -2.26
C VAL A 36 3.08 12.50 -2.96
N ASN A 37 4.08 12.74 -3.80
CA ASN A 37 4.17 13.88 -4.72
C ASN A 37 3.93 13.40 -6.14
#